data_AF-A0A2W5AL04-F1
#
_entry.id   AF-A0A2W5AL04-F1
#
_cell.length_a   1.000
_cell.length_b   1.000
_cell.length_c   1.000
_cell.angle_alpha   90.00
_cell.angle_beta   90.00
_cell.angle_gamma   90.00
#
_symmetry.space_group_name_H-M   'P 1'
#
loop_
_entity.id
_entity.type
_entity.pdbx_description
1 polymer ?
#
loop_
_entity_poly.entity_id
_entity_poly.type
_entity_poly.pdbx_seq_one_letter_code
_entity_poly.pdbx_strand_id
1 'polypeptide(L)'
;MALDHISDGVLIADMRMRGHPIVQVNSAFEAITGYSPDEALGKNCRHLQGSDRLQPEIAEVRAALQEGRACSVILRNYRRDGAMFRNALRMEPLYDYASHLTHFVGIIRDVTYASNIDRLTGLLDRYGLMDRLAATSTT
;
A
#
# COMPACT_ATOMS: atom_id res chain seq x y z
N MET A 1 -16.40 -12.58 8.01
CA MET A 1 -16.34 -11.27 8.71
C MET A 1 -16.47 -10.15 7.68
N ALA A 2 -16.95 -8.96 8.02
CA ALA A 2 -17.26 -7.90 7.05
C ALA A 2 -16.09 -7.45 6.12
N LEU A 3 -14.86 -7.87 6.41
CA LEU A 3 -13.66 -7.64 5.58
C LEU A 3 -13.54 -8.61 4.38
N ASP A 4 -14.27 -9.72 4.34
CA ASP A 4 -14.16 -10.73 3.27
C ASP A 4 -14.78 -10.26 1.93
N HIS A 5 -15.56 -9.18 1.95
CA HIS A 5 -16.14 -8.55 0.75
C HIS A 5 -15.36 -7.34 0.25
N ILE A 6 -14.25 -6.99 0.92
CA ILE A 6 -13.40 -5.89 0.50
C ILE A 6 -12.33 -6.49 -0.42
N SER A 7 -12.39 -6.13 -1.71
CA SER A 7 -11.38 -6.51 -2.71
C SER A 7 -10.00 -5.91 -2.45
N ASP A 8 -9.86 -5.11 -1.39
CA ASP A 8 -8.61 -4.48 -0.99
C ASP A 8 -7.89 -5.36 0.05
N GLY A 9 -6.60 -5.58 -0.19
CA GLY A 9 -5.74 -6.23 0.79
C GLY A 9 -5.53 -5.30 1.99
N VAL A 10 -5.63 -5.84 3.19
CA VAL A 10 -5.41 -5.13 4.44
C VAL A 10 -4.25 -5.80 5.16
N LEU A 11 -3.33 -4.98 5.68
CA LEU A 11 -2.23 -5.41 6.53
C LEU A 11 -2.07 -4.46 7.71
N ILE A 12 -1.54 -4.97 8.82
CA ILE A 12 -1.18 -4.17 9.99
C ILE A 12 0.31 -4.38 10.28
N ALA A 13 1.06 -3.30 10.40
CA ALA A 13 2.47 -3.32 10.82
C ALA A 13 2.62 -2.75 12.22
N ASP A 14 3.39 -3.41 13.08
CA ASP A 14 3.68 -2.92 14.44
C ASP A 14 4.90 -2.03 14.43
N MET A 15 4.71 -0.75 14.76
CA MET A 15 5.75 0.28 14.72
C MET A 15 6.65 0.27 15.96
N ARG A 16 6.26 -0.47 17.00
CA ARG A 16 7.04 -0.60 18.24
C ARG A 16 8.13 -1.66 18.10
N MET A 17 7.97 -2.59 17.16
CA MET A 17 8.93 -3.65 16.89
C MET A 17 9.99 -3.24 15.86
N ARG A 18 11.25 -3.64 16.10
CA ARG A 18 12.37 -3.33 15.20
C ARG A 18 12.08 -3.87 13.79
N GLY A 19 12.20 -2.99 12.81
CA GLY A 19 11.98 -3.35 11.40
C GLY A 19 10.52 -3.25 10.94
N HIS A 20 9.59 -2.87 11.82
CA HIS A 20 8.16 -2.66 11.54
C HIS A 20 7.54 -3.86 10.82
N PRO A 21 7.53 -5.04 11.47
CA PRO A 21 7.01 -6.26 10.87
C PRO A 21 5.49 -6.20 10.70
N ILE A 22 4.99 -6.88 9.68
CA ILE A 22 3.57 -7.16 9.51
C ILE A 22 3.15 -8.15 10.59
N VAL A 23 2.07 -7.83 11.31
CA VAL A 23 1.50 -8.65 12.39
C VAL A 23 0.13 -9.21 12.04
N GLN A 24 -0.52 -8.69 11.00
CA GLN A 24 -1.80 -9.20 10.51
C GLN A 24 -1.97 -8.90 9.03
N VAL A 25 -2.63 -9.80 8.31
CA VAL A 25 -3.10 -9.63 6.93
C VAL A 25 -4.50 -10.23 6.77
N ASN A 26 -5.28 -9.76 5.79
CA ASN A 26 -6.54 -10.40 5.39
C ASN A 26 -6.35 -11.35 4.18
N SER A 27 -7.40 -12.10 3.83
CA SER A 27 -7.41 -13.01 2.68
C SER A 27 -7.21 -12.29 1.34
N ALA A 28 -7.70 -11.06 1.18
CA ALA A 28 -7.49 -10.27 -0.03
C ALA A 28 -6.01 -9.88 -0.23
N PHE A 29 -5.25 -9.66 0.85
CA PHE A 29 -3.81 -9.42 0.76
C PHE A 29 -3.09 -10.61 0.13
N GLU A 30 -3.43 -11.83 0.54
CA GLU A 30 -2.87 -13.06 -0.06
C GLU A 30 -3.29 -13.19 -1.52
N ALA A 31 -4.58 -12.99 -1.83
CA ALA A 31 -5.08 -13.05 -3.20
C ALA A 31 -4.39 -12.05 -4.14
N ILE A 32 -4.09 -10.84 -3.66
CA ILE A 32 -3.38 -9.82 -4.43
C ILE A 32 -1.89 -10.15 -4.50
N THR A 33 -1.23 -10.41 -3.39
CA THR A 33 0.25 -10.47 -3.38
C THR A 33 0.81 -11.85 -3.71
N GLY A 34 -0.02 -12.89 -3.62
CA GLY A 34 0.38 -14.28 -3.73
C GLY A 34 1.20 -14.78 -2.54
N TYR A 35 1.41 -13.97 -1.49
CA TYR A 35 2.08 -14.40 -0.26
C TYR A 35 1.04 -14.85 0.76
N SER A 36 1.22 -16.06 1.26
CA SER A 36 0.39 -16.55 2.37
C SER A 36 0.63 -15.74 3.65
N PRO A 37 -0.30 -15.74 4.63
CA PRO A 37 -0.10 -15.10 5.92
C PRO A 37 1.22 -15.53 6.58
N ASP A 38 1.54 -16.82 6.59
CA ASP A 38 2.76 -17.36 7.20
C ASP A 38 4.04 -16.83 6.53
N GLU A 39 3.99 -16.53 5.23
CA GLU A 39 5.11 -15.94 4.52
C GLU A 39 5.21 -14.43 4.71
N ALA A 40 4.10 -13.75 5.01
CA ALA A 40 4.05 -12.29 5.15
C ALA A 40 4.33 -11.82 6.58
N LEU A 41 3.83 -12.55 7.58
CA LEU A 41 3.96 -12.21 9.00
C LEU A 41 5.45 -12.16 9.42
N GLY A 42 5.78 -11.18 10.26
CA GLY A 42 7.15 -10.95 10.73
C GLY A 42 8.06 -10.23 9.72
N LYS A 43 7.66 -10.11 8.45
CA LYS A 43 8.44 -9.36 7.44
C LYS A 43 8.00 -7.90 7.39
N ASN A 44 8.90 -7.03 6.96
CA ASN A 44 8.52 -5.67 6.62
C ASN A 44 7.87 -5.61 5.23
N CYS A 45 6.75 -4.89 5.11
CA CYS A 45 5.98 -4.75 3.86
C CYS A 45 6.80 -4.30 2.64
N ARG A 46 7.96 -3.64 2.84
CA ARG A 46 8.90 -3.31 1.76
C ARG A 46 9.39 -4.52 0.96
N HIS A 47 9.18 -5.75 1.42
CA HIS A 47 9.50 -6.95 0.63
C HIS A 47 8.70 -6.99 -0.68
N LEU A 48 7.49 -6.42 -0.70
CA LEU A 48 6.67 -6.30 -1.91
C LEU A 48 7.28 -5.36 -2.96
N GLN A 49 8.28 -4.54 -2.62
CA GLN A 49 8.95 -3.66 -3.58
C GLN A 49 9.99 -4.41 -4.43
N GLY A 50 10.35 -5.65 -4.06
CA GLY A 50 11.43 -6.39 -4.72
C GLY A 50 12.74 -5.59 -4.76
N SER A 51 13.36 -5.55 -5.93
CA SER A 51 14.55 -4.71 -6.20
C SER A 51 14.21 -3.28 -6.62
N ASP A 52 12.95 -2.94 -6.89
CA ASP A 52 12.52 -1.61 -7.33
C ASP A 52 12.31 -0.65 -6.15
N ARG A 53 13.42 -0.29 -5.50
CA ARG A 53 13.43 0.49 -4.25
C ARG A 53 13.72 1.98 -4.41
N LEU A 54 13.93 2.44 -5.64
CA LEU A 54 14.28 3.82 -5.96
C LEU A 54 13.09 4.63 -6.52
N GLN A 55 11.89 4.10 -6.41
CA GLN A 55 10.67 4.78 -6.81
C GLN A 55 10.46 6.05 -5.96
N PRO A 56 10.11 7.19 -6.56
CA PRO A 56 9.94 8.44 -5.82
C PRO A 56 8.87 8.35 -4.72
N GLU A 57 7.82 7.55 -4.94
CA GLU A 57 6.72 7.34 -3.99
C GLU A 57 7.18 6.66 -2.69
N ILE A 58 8.30 5.92 -2.72
CA ILE A 58 8.89 5.32 -1.52
C ILE A 58 9.41 6.41 -0.57
N ALA A 59 9.85 7.56 -1.09
CA ALA A 59 10.28 8.68 -0.25
C ALA A 59 9.09 9.24 0.55
N GLU A 60 7.93 9.39 -0.09
CA GLU A 60 6.70 9.84 0.57
C GLU A 60 6.22 8.84 1.63
N VAL A 61 6.24 7.54 1.33
CA VAL A 61 5.95 6.48 2.31
C VAL A 61 6.89 6.58 3.52
N ARG A 62 8.18 6.82 3.29
CA ARG A 62 9.17 6.95 4.37
C ARG A 62 8.92 8.18 5.23
N ALA A 63 8.65 9.33 4.60
CA ALA A 63 8.31 10.57 5.31
C ALA A 63 7.06 10.38 6.16
N ALA A 64 6.00 9.78 5.60
CA ALA A 64 4.77 9.50 6.32
C ALA A 64 4.95 8.59 7.54
N LEU A 65 5.79 7.56 7.43
CA LEU A 65 6.14 6.69 8.56
C LEU A 65 6.93 7.42 9.65
N GLN A 66 7.84 8.32 9.27
CA GLN A 66 8.65 9.11 10.22
C GLN A 66 7.81 10.15 10.95
N GLU A 67 6.88 10.79 10.24
CA GLU A 67 6.01 11.84 10.76
C GLU A 67 4.76 11.28 11.46
N GLY A 68 4.50 9.97 11.34
CA GLY A 68 3.29 9.34 11.90
C GLY A 68 2.00 9.80 11.23
N ARG A 69 2.03 10.17 9.95
CA ARG A 69 0.85 10.68 9.23
C ARG A 69 0.30 9.68 8.22
N ALA A 70 -0.96 9.89 7.84
CA ALA A 70 -1.56 9.16 6.73
C ALA A 70 -0.86 9.49 5.41
N CYS A 71 -0.86 8.53 4.48
CA CYS A 71 -0.43 8.78 3.11
C CYS A 71 -1.21 7.92 2.10
N SER A 72 -1.20 8.34 0.85
CA SER A 72 -1.72 7.58 -0.28
C SER A 72 -0.79 7.74 -1.47
N VAL A 73 -0.30 6.63 -2.01
CA VAL A 73 0.61 6.60 -3.15
C VAL A 73 0.25 5.46 -4.11
N ILE A 74 0.73 5.54 -5.35
CA ILE A 74 0.67 4.43 -6.29
C ILE A 74 2.12 4.03 -6.57
N LEU A 75 2.52 2.82 -6.18
CA LEU A 75 3.88 2.33 -6.43
C LEU A 75 3.85 0.95 -7.08
N ARG A 76 4.97 0.57 -7.69
CA ARG A 76 5.16 -0.77 -8.24
C ARG A 76 5.51 -1.74 -7.13
N ASN A 77 4.74 -2.80 -7.01
CA ASN A 77 5.02 -3.94 -6.15
C ASN A 77 5.06 -5.23 -6.97
N TYR A 78 5.61 -6.27 -6.38
CA TYR A 78 5.88 -7.56 -7.01
C TYR A 78 5.26 -8.66 -6.16
N ARG A 79 4.46 -9.49 -6.82
CA ARG A 79 3.84 -10.65 -6.22
C ARG A 79 4.89 -11.72 -5.93
N ARG A 80 4.48 -12.79 -5.24
CA ARG A 80 5.32 -13.94 -4.92
C ARG A 80 5.92 -14.61 -6.17
N ASP A 81 5.20 -14.64 -7.27
CA ASP A 81 5.65 -15.18 -8.56
C ASP A 81 6.55 -14.21 -9.36
N GLY A 82 6.80 -13.01 -8.83
CA GLY A 82 7.58 -11.97 -9.48
C GLY A 82 6.78 -11.06 -10.42
N ALA A 83 5.48 -11.30 -10.63
CA ALA A 83 4.65 -10.44 -11.45
C ALA A 83 4.51 -9.05 -10.82
N MET A 84 4.75 -8.01 -11.62
CA MET A 84 4.57 -6.62 -11.18
C MET A 84 3.09 -6.27 -11.15
N PHE A 85 2.68 -5.52 -10.14
CA PHE A 85 1.38 -4.86 -10.07
C PHE A 85 1.51 -3.43 -9.55
N ARG A 86 0.62 -2.55 -10.05
CA ARG A 86 0.49 -1.19 -9.52
C ARG A 86 -0.31 -1.26 -8.23
N ASN A 87 0.35 -0.98 -7.11
CA ASN A 87 -0.28 -0.94 -5.80
C ASN A 87 -0.69 0.48 -5.46
N ALA A 88 -2.01 0.74 -5.46
CA ALA A 88 -2.55 1.91 -4.82
C ALA A 88 -2.57 1.68 -3.30
N LEU A 89 -1.48 2.09 -2.64
CA LEU A 89 -1.26 1.95 -1.20
C LEU A 89 -1.85 3.15 -0.46
N ARG A 90 -2.69 2.89 0.54
CA ARG A 90 -3.05 3.84 1.59
C ARG A 90 -2.51 3.36 2.93
N MET A 91 -1.96 4.27 3.72
CA MET A 91 -1.48 3.99 5.07
C MET A 91 -2.16 4.93 6.06
N GLU A 92 -2.66 4.37 7.16
CA GLU A 92 -3.26 5.12 8.26
C GLU A 92 -2.54 4.80 9.58
N PRO A 93 -2.06 5.80 10.33
CA PRO A 93 -1.40 5.59 11.62
C PRO A 93 -2.44 5.24 12.71
N LEU A 94 -2.08 4.33 13.61
CA LEU A 94 -2.86 4.00 14.79
C LEU A 94 -2.10 4.39 16.07
N TYR A 95 -2.81 5.09 16.94
CA TYR A 95 -2.28 5.61 18.20
C TYR A 95 -2.91 4.91 19.39
N ASP A 96 -2.14 4.76 20.46
CA ASP A 96 -2.70 4.36 21.76
C ASP A 96 -3.38 5.55 22.47
N TYR A 97 -3.95 5.30 23.65
CA TYR A 97 -4.60 6.32 24.47
C TYR A 97 -3.65 7.41 24.98
N ALA A 98 -2.34 7.19 24.93
CA ALA A 98 -1.30 8.14 25.31
C ALA A 98 -0.72 8.88 24.08
N SER A 99 -1.36 8.76 22.91
CA SER A 99 -0.94 9.38 21.64
C SER A 99 0.41 8.89 21.12
N HIS A 100 0.84 7.68 21.48
CA HIS A 100 2.00 7.05 20.87
C HIS A 100 1.60 6.27 19.63
N LEU A 101 2.36 6.44 18.54
CA LEU A 101 2.21 5.64 17.33
C LEU A 101 2.53 4.17 17.65
N THR A 102 1.54 3.29 17.50
CA THR A 102 1.70 1.86 17.79
C THR A 102 1.74 1.02 16.52
N HIS A 103 0.89 1.32 15.54
CA HIS A 103 0.74 0.53 14.33
C HIS A 103 0.48 1.42 13.13
N PHE A 104 0.66 0.85 11.94
CA PHE A 104 0.07 1.37 10.71
C PHE A 104 -0.86 0.32 10.12
N VAL A 105 -2.01 0.77 9.64
CA VAL A 105 -2.89 -0.02 8.76
C VAL A 105 -2.53 0.32 7.32
N GLY A 106 -2.14 -0.69 6.55
CA GLY A 106 -1.93 -0.59 5.11
C GLY A 106 -3.13 -1.17 4.37
N ILE A 107 -3.65 -0.43 3.41
CA ILE A 107 -4.67 -0.89 2.46
C ILE A 107 -4.02 -0.89 1.08
N ILE A 108 -4.01 -2.06 0.43
CA ILE A 108 -3.43 -2.26 -0.89
C ILE A 108 -4.52 -2.60 -1.89
N ARG A 109 -4.44 -2.01 -3.07
CA ARG A 109 -5.32 -2.31 -4.19
C ARG A 109 -4.50 -2.45 -5.45
N ASP A 110 -4.74 -3.53 -6.18
CA ASP A 110 -4.21 -3.70 -7.52
C ASP A 110 -4.98 -2.82 -8.51
N VAL A 111 -4.28 -1.83 -9.08
CA VAL A 111 -4.83 -0.89 -10.06
C VAL A 111 -4.15 -1.03 -11.42
N THR A 112 -3.52 -2.19 -11.66
CA THR A 112 -2.78 -2.46 -12.92
C THR A 112 -3.67 -2.31 -14.15
N TYR A 113 -4.95 -2.67 -14.05
CA TYR A 113 -5.93 -2.62 -15.14
C TYR A 113 -7.02 -1.56 -14.94
N ALA A 114 -6.82 -0.59 -14.04
CA ALA A 114 -7.77 0.51 -13.89
C ALA A 114 -7.85 1.28 -15.23
N SER A 115 -9.06 1.61 -15.68
CA SER A 115 -9.26 2.26 -16.99
C SER A 115 -8.69 3.67 -17.06
N ASN A 116 -8.26 4.24 -15.92
CA ASN A 116 -7.86 5.63 -15.72
C ASN A 116 -8.95 6.65 -16.09
N ILE A 117 -10.11 6.16 -16.51
CA ILE A 117 -11.27 6.89 -16.99
C ILE A 117 -12.48 6.32 -16.27
N ASP A 118 -13.21 7.20 -15.61
CA ASP A 118 -14.49 6.91 -14.99
C ASP A 118 -15.53 6.65 -16.09
N ARG A 119 -16.17 5.48 -16.04
CA ARG A 119 -17.09 5.03 -17.10
C ARG A 119 -18.40 5.82 -17.17
N LEU A 120 -18.79 6.49 -16.08
CA LEU A 120 -20.05 7.24 -16.02
C LEU A 120 -19.88 8.66 -16.58
N THR A 121 -18.73 9.27 -16.31
CA THR A 121 -18.46 10.67 -16.65
C THR A 121 -17.56 10.83 -17.87
N GLY A 122 -16.80 9.80 -18.26
CA GLY A 122 -15.75 9.90 -19.28
C GLY A 122 -14.55 10.74 -18.85
N LEU A 123 -14.52 11.21 -17.60
CA LEU A 123 -13.40 11.95 -17.02
C LEU A 123 -12.35 10.99 -16.47
N LEU A 124 -11.19 11.53 -16.11
CA LEU A 124 -10.18 10.73 -15.43
C LEU A 124 -10.70 10.27 -14.08
N ASP A 125 -10.52 8.98 -13.81
CA ASP A 125 -10.72 8.48 -12.46
C ASP A 125 -9.58 8.98 -11.54
N ARG A 126 -9.66 8.62 -10.25
CA ARG A 126 -8.65 9.01 -9.27
C ARG A 126 -7.22 8.62 -9.68
N TYR A 127 -7.03 7.47 -10.34
CA TYR A 127 -5.71 6.98 -10.74
C TYR A 127 -5.20 7.72 -11.97
N GLY A 128 -6.06 7.93 -12.97
CA GLY A 128 -5.73 8.72 -14.16
C GLY A 128 -5.40 10.19 -13.84
N LEU A 129 -6.07 10.77 -12.84
CA LEU A 129 -5.77 12.13 -12.37
C LEU A 129 -4.38 12.19 -11.71
N MET A 130 -4.05 11.23 -10.86
CA MET A 130 -2.76 11.19 -10.16
C MET A 130 -1.60 10.97 -11.15
N ASP A 131 -1.78 10.11 -12.15
CA ASP A 131 -0.80 9.90 -13.22
C ASP A 131 -0.51 11.21 -13.98
N ARG A 132 -1.55 12.03 -14.25
CA ARG A 132 -1.36 13.34 -14.90
C ARG A 132 -0.66 14.35 -14.00
N LEU A 133 -1.04 14.44 -12.72
CA LEU A 133 -0.41 15.37 -11.78
C LEU A 133 1.09 15.09 -11.64
N ALA A 134 1.46 13.81 -11.55
CA ALA A 134 2.86 13.38 -11.50
C ALA A 134 3.64 13.75 -12.78
N ALA A 135 3.04 13.62 -13.95
CA ALA A 135 3.66 14.03 -15.21
C ALA A 135 3.93 15.55 -15.29
N THR A 136 3.04 16.38 -14.74
CA THR A 136 3.19 17.85 -14.74
C THR A 136 4.22 18.39 -13.74
N SER A 137 4.57 17.65 -12.69
CA SER A 137 5.58 18.09 -11.69
C SER A 137 7.04 17.89 -12.13
N THR A 138 7.27 17.44 -13.37
CA THR A 138 8.62 17.20 -13.94
C THR A 138 9.03 18.30 -14.93
N THR A 139 8.41 19.48 -14.88
CA THR A 139 8.76 20.67 -15.69
C THR A 139 8.99 21.87 -14.77
#